data_AF-A0A1B2DRJ3-F1
#
_entry.id   AF-A0A1B2DRJ3-F1
#
_cell.length_a   1.000
_cell.length_b   1.000
_cell.length_c   1.000
_cell.angle_alpha   90.00
_cell.angle_beta   90.00
_cell.angle_gamma   90.00
#
_symmetry.space_group_name_H-M   'P 1'
#
loop_
_entity.id
_entity.type
_entity.pdbx_description
1 polymer ?
#
loop_
_entity_poly.entity_id
_entity_poly.type
_entity_poly.pdbx_seq_one_letter_code
_entity_poly.pdbx_strand_id
1 'polypeptide(L)'
;MTVKFNFRMLLIAGLCLALVAGVLLFTAKEKYSPGTFHVNYSPDYAVSGDVAGLVHNSDYVVFGHYEKFIENWDMGENHLSEVYSFAVDESLLGDAKGKINVSIPHTVLLKHTLYDVDYEAALNLPNYSKPDFEKTYVLFLKKAQTKDVFGPSSVPFQVEVDSAGNVALKVNTENKELALKTKQSGTIHFQTEQIELARIDKITGLTKEGLFAEIKAQVAAKAGSK
;
A
#
# COMPACT_ATOMS: atom_id res chain seq x y z
N MET A 1 -79.51 31.14 -3.92
CA MET A 1 -78.28 31.47 -3.16
C MET A 1 -77.11 31.39 -4.13
N THR A 2 -76.71 32.51 -4.71
CA THR A 2 -75.73 32.56 -5.81
C THR A 2 -74.33 32.75 -5.22
N VAL A 3 -73.50 31.72 -5.28
CA VAL A 3 -72.11 31.78 -4.81
C VAL A 3 -71.34 32.73 -5.74
N LYS A 4 -70.90 33.89 -5.23
CA LYS A 4 -70.01 34.80 -5.97
C LYS A 4 -68.66 34.10 -6.15
N PHE A 5 -68.43 33.62 -7.37
CA PHE A 5 -67.19 32.97 -7.78
C PHE A 5 -66.04 33.99 -7.70
N ASN A 6 -65.18 33.86 -6.70
CA ASN A 6 -64.13 34.84 -6.44
C ASN A 6 -62.89 34.50 -7.29
N PHE A 7 -62.93 34.92 -8.56
CA PHE A 7 -61.89 34.67 -9.57
C PHE A 7 -60.47 35.01 -9.08
N ARG A 8 -60.32 36.03 -8.22
CA ARG A 8 -59.05 36.41 -7.60
C ARG A 8 -58.47 35.32 -6.70
N MET A 9 -59.32 34.58 -6.00
CA MET A 9 -58.89 33.50 -5.10
C MET A 9 -58.41 32.27 -5.90
N LEU A 10 -59.05 31.99 -7.04
CA LEU A 10 -58.62 30.97 -8.00
C LEU A 10 -57.26 31.30 -8.64
N LEU A 11 -57.03 32.57 -8.95
CA LEU A 11 -55.79 33.05 -9.55
C LEU A 11 -54.61 32.94 -8.58
N ILE A 12 -54.83 33.29 -7.31
CA ILE A 12 -53.84 33.13 -6.23
C ILE A 12 -53.54 31.65 -5.98
N ALA A 13 -54.58 30.79 -5.91
CA ALA A 13 -54.38 29.36 -5.73
C ALA A 13 -53.59 28.72 -6.89
N GLY A 14 -53.86 29.13 -8.13
CA GLY A 14 -53.11 28.69 -9.32
C GLY A 14 -51.65 29.13 -9.29
N LEU A 15 -51.37 30.37 -8.87
CA LEU A 15 -50.01 30.88 -8.71
C LEU A 15 -49.23 30.13 -7.62
N CYS A 16 -49.87 29.84 -6.48
CA CYS A 16 -49.25 29.05 -5.41
C CYS A 16 -48.91 27.62 -5.87
N LEU A 17 -49.81 26.97 -6.61
CA LEU A 17 -49.56 25.64 -7.19
C LEU A 17 -48.42 25.65 -8.21
N ALA A 18 -48.35 26.68 -9.06
CA ALA A 18 -47.25 26.85 -10.01
C ALA A 18 -45.90 27.09 -9.29
N LEU A 19 -45.91 27.83 -8.18
CA LEU A 19 -44.73 28.06 -7.35
C LEU A 19 -44.26 26.77 -6.67
N VAL A 20 -45.17 25.99 -6.09
CA VAL A 20 -44.86 24.68 -5.48
C VAL A 20 -44.32 23.71 -6.52
N ALA A 21 -44.95 23.63 -7.71
CA ALA A 21 -44.46 22.81 -8.81
C ALA A 21 -43.08 23.29 -9.31
N GLY A 22 -42.86 24.61 -9.38
CA GLY A 22 -41.59 25.22 -9.75
C GLY A 22 -40.47 24.88 -8.77
N VAL A 23 -40.73 24.97 -7.45
CA VAL A 23 -39.77 24.59 -6.41
C VAL A 23 -39.47 23.09 -6.45
N LEU A 24 -40.47 22.24 -6.62
CA LEU A 24 -40.29 20.79 -6.77
C LEU A 24 -39.48 20.42 -8.02
N LEU A 25 -39.69 21.12 -9.14
CA LEU A 25 -38.92 20.93 -10.36
C LEU A 25 -37.49 21.48 -10.27
N PHE A 26 -37.27 22.54 -9.48
CA PHE A 26 -35.95 23.12 -9.25
C PHE A 26 -35.12 22.23 -8.30
N THR A 27 -35.72 21.69 -7.24
CA THR A 27 -35.05 20.72 -6.35
C THR A 27 -34.83 19.36 -7.01
N ALA A 28 -35.68 18.96 -7.96
CA ALA A 28 -35.48 17.74 -8.74
C ALA A 28 -34.41 17.85 -9.84
N LYS A 29 -33.90 19.07 -10.13
CA LYS A 29 -33.02 19.34 -11.27
C LYS A 29 -31.53 19.29 -11.00
N GLU A 30 -31.08 19.16 -9.76
CA GLU A 30 -29.74 18.62 -9.53
C GLU A 30 -29.79 17.09 -9.68
N LYS A 31 -30.05 16.64 -10.92
CA LYS A 31 -29.83 15.26 -11.31
C LYS A 31 -28.33 15.02 -11.27
N TYR A 32 -27.86 14.51 -10.14
CA TYR A 32 -26.54 13.94 -10.02
C TYR A 32 -26.27 13.02 -11.23
N SER A 33 -25.21 13.33 -11.98
CA SER A 33 -24.70 12.42 -12.99
C SER A 33 -23.66 11.54 -12.32
N PRO A 34 -23.80 10.21 -12.35
CA PRO A 34 -22.79 9.30 -11.85
C PRO A 34 -21.40 9.63 -12.40
N GLY A 35 -20.50 10.02 -11.50
CA GLY A 35 -19.09 10.31 -11.82
C GLY A 35 -18.18 9.13 -11.54
N THR A 36 -17.02 9.12 -12.20
CA THR A 36 -15.89 8.24 -11.87
C THR A 36 -14.82 9.08 -11.17
N PHE A 37 -14.39 8.64 -9.99
CA PHE A 37 -13.39 9.29 -9.17
C PHE A 37 -12.17 8.39 -9.01
N HIS A 38 -10.97 8.98 -8.92
CA HIS A 38 -9.72 8.26 -8.73
C HIS A 38 -9.00 8.78 -7.49
N VAL A 39 -8.59 7.85 -6.63
CA VAL A 39 -7.84 8.12 -5.39
C VAL A 39 -6.54 7.33 -5.50
N ASN A 40 -5.45 8.04 -5.75
CA ASN A 40 -4.15 7.43 -6.03
C ASN A 40 -3.20 7.61 -4.85
N TYR A 41 -2.45 6.57 -4.54
CA TYR A 41 -1.38 6.57 -3.55
C TYR A 41 -0.06 6.19 -4.22
N SER A 42 0.87 7.15 -4.25
CA SER A 42 2.19 7.05 -4.91
C SER A 42 3.28 7.48 -3.93
N PRO A 43 3.71 6.57 -3.04
CA PRO A 43 4.78 6.83 -2.07
C PRO A 43 6.15 6.89 -2.75
N ASP A 44 7.02 7.78 -2.26
CA ASP A 44 8.39 7.90 -2.73
C ASP A 44 9.29 6.83 -2.07
N TYR A 45 9.37 5.66 -2.70
CA TYR A 45 10.22 4.56 -2.25
C TYR A 45 11.56 4.56 -2.97
N ALA A 46 12.62 4.21 -2.24
CA ALA A 46 13.83 3.73 -2.89
C ALA A 46 13.53 2.38 -3.55
N VAL A 47 13.57 2.31 -4.89
CA VAL A 47 13.29 1.09 -5.66
C VAL A 47 14.59 0.53 -6.25
N SER A 48 14.84 -0.77 -6.07
CA SER A 48 15.96 -1.45 -6.73
C SER A 48 15.63 -2.92 -7.01
N GLY A 49 16.01 -3.39 -8.18
CA GLY A 49 15.93 -4.80 -8.56
C GLY A 49 17.29 -5.51 -8.62
N ASP A 50 18.37 -4.83 -8.22
CA ASP A 50 19.72 -5.41 -8.15
C ASP A 50 20.38 -5.26 -6.78
N VAL A 51 21.38 -6.13 -6.53
CA VAL A 51 22.05 -6.24 -5.23
C VAL A 51 22.76 -4.94 -4.87
N ALA A 52 23.38 -4.27 -5.85
CA ALA A 52 24.08 -3.01 -5.65
C ALA A 52 23.16 -1.94 -5.07
N GLY A 53 21.99 -1.71 -5.68
CA GLY A 53 21.03 -0.72 -5.18
C GLY A 53 20.41 -1.11 -3.83
N LEU A 54 20.11 -2.40 -3.62
CA LEU A 54 19.57 -2.87 -2.34
C LEU A 54 20.59 -2.71 -1.19
N VAL A 55 21.86 -3.08 -1.40
CA VAL A 55 22.95 -2.89 -0.43
C VAL A 55 23.24 -1.40 -0.20
N HIS A 56 23.20 -0.57 -1.25
CA HIS A 56 23.40 0.86 -1.13
C HIS A 56 22.37 1.49 -0.20
N ASN A 57 21.10 1.12 -0.36
CA ASN A 57 20.00 1.63 0.45
C ASN A 57 19.97 1.03 1.87
N SER A 58 20.58 -0.12 2.12
CA SER A 58 20.51 -0.81 3.42
C SER A 58 21.53 -0.32 4.45
N ASP A 59 21.11 -0.30 5.71
CA ASP A 59 22.05 -0.23 6.85
C ASP A 59 22.40 -1.63 7.36
N TYR A 60 21.50 -2.59 7.14
CA TYR A 60 21.63 -3.97 7.57
C TYR A 60 21.26 -4.92 6.42
N VAL A 61 22.03 -5.99 6.26
CA VAL A 61 21.68 -7.11 5.37
C VAL A 61 21.87 -8.38 6.17
N VAL A 62 20.80 -9.16 6.32
CA VAL A 62 20.80 -10.38 7.14
C VAL A 62 20.29 -11.56 6.33
N PHE A 63 20.84 -12.73 6.60
CA PHE A 63 20.32 -14.01 6.14
C PHE A 63 19.76 -14.79 7.33
N GLY A 64 18.61 -15.44 7.14
CA GLY A 64 17.94 -16.17 8.21
C GLY A 64 16.54 -16.63 7.82
N HIS A 65 15.66 -16.80 8.82
CA HIS A 65 14.27 -17.25 8.60
C HIS A 65 13.30 -16.59 9.58
N TYR A 66 12.04 -16.46 9.15
CA TYR A 66 10.95 -15.98 10.00
C TYR A 66 10.45 -17.11 10.90
N GLU A 67 10.22 -16.83 12.19
CA GLU A 67 9.78 -17.84 13.15
C GLU A 67 8.30 -17.71 13.54
N LYS A 68 7.81 -16.48 13.70
CA LYS A 68 6.43 -16.22 14.12
C LYS A 68 5.96 -14.80 13.84
N PHE A 69 4.66 -14.67 13.63
CA PHE A 69 3.97 -13.40 13.73
C PHE A 69 3.97 -12.91 15.18
N ILE A 70 4.18 -11.61 15.38
CA ILE A 70 4.17 -10.94 16.67
C ILE A 70 2.88 -10.13 16.83
N GLU A 71 2.65 -9.18 15.94
CA GLU A 71 1.52 -8.25 16.03
C GLU A 71 1.29 -7.50 14.72
N ASN A 72 0.10 -6.89 14.62
CA ASN A 72 -0.14 -5.80 13.67
C ASN A 72 0.30 -4.49 14.32
N TRP A 73 1.05 -3.68 13.59
CA TRP A 73 1.51 -2.38 14.05
C TRP A 73 0.91 -1.28 13.19
N ASP A 74 0.14 -0.39 13.84
CA ASP A 74 -0.27 0.89 13.27
C ASP A 74 0.94 1.83 13.24
N MET A 75 1.45 2.09 12.05
CA MET A 75 2.60 2.97 11.82
C MET A 75 2.21 4.45 11.82
N GLY A 76 0.92 4.76 11.95
CA GLY A 76 0.37 6.08 11.74
C GLY A 76 0.07 6.36 10.28
N GLU A 77 -0.58 7.50 10.04
CA GLU A 77 -0.89 8.01 8.69
C GLU A 77 -1.63 7.00 7.81
N ASN A 78 -2.50 6.17 8.41
CA ASN A 78 -3.27 5.12 7.73
C ASN A 78 -2.43 3.93 7.20
N HIS A 79 -1.23 3.69 7.73
CA HIS A 79 -0.38 2.56 7.35
C HIS A 79 -0.38 1.47 8.42
N LEU A 80 -0.59 0.23 7.98
CA LEU A 80 -0.51 -0.95 8.83
C LEU A 80 0.64 -1.85 8.39
N SER A 81 1.44 -2.28 9.36
CA SER A 81 2.49 -3.28 9.18
C SER A 81 2.15 -4.56 9.93
N GLU A 82 2.72 -5.67 9.46
CA GLU A 82 2.81 -6.90 10.22
C GLU A 82 4.24 -7.06 10.76
N VAL A 83 4.37 -7.31 12.06
CA VAL A 83 5.66 -7.51 12.72
C VAL A 83 5.89 -9.00 12.94
N TYR A 84 7.06 -9.48 12.53
CA TYR A 84 7.48 -10.86 12.64
C TYR A 84 8.80 -10.99 13.39
N SER A 85 8.96 -12.11 14.11
CA SER A 85 10.25 -12.56 14.64
C SER A 85 11.07 -13.16 13.50
N PHE A 86 12.33 -12.76 13.41
CA PHE A 86 13.30 -13.28 12.44
C PHE A 86 14.56 -13.74 13.16
N ALA A 87 14.93 -15.00 12.97
CA ALA A 87 16.18 -15.56 13.46
C ALA A 87 17.29 -15.30 12.43
N VAL A 88 18.31 -14.55 12.84
CA VAL A 88 19.47 -14.21 12.02
C VAL A 88 20.51 -15.32 12.11
N ASP A 89 20.79 -15.96 10.98
CA ASP A 89 21.82 -16.98 10.84
C ASP A 89 23.17 -16.34 10.46
N GLU A 90 23.17 -15.37 9.54
CA GLU A 90 24.37 -14.62 9.13
C GLU A 90 24.04 -13.13 8.96
N SER A 91 24.91 -12.26 9.47
CA SER A 91 24.87 -10.82 9.17
C SER A 91 25.87 -10.53 8.06
N LEU A 92 25.35 -10.07 6.92
CA LEU A 92 26.14 -9.74 5.72
C LEU A 92 26.51 -8.25 5.67
N LEU A 93 25.72 -7.40 6.33
CA LEU A 93 25.99 -5.98 6.56
C LEU A 93 25.37 -5.56 7.90
N GLY A 94 26.09 -4.72 8.65
CA GLY A 94 25.67 -4.26 9.97
C GLY A 94 26.05 -5.24 11.09
N ASP A 95 25.43 -5.09 12.25
CA ASP A 95 25.75 -5.85 13.47
C ASP A 95 24.55 -6.62 14.06
N ALA A 96 23.44 -6.73 13.33
CA ALA A 96 22.25 -7.46 13.75
C ALA A 96 22.54 -8.96 13.92
N LYS A 97 22.20 -9.53 15.09
CA LYS A 97 22.43 -10.93 15.45
C LYS A 97 21.29 -11.48 16.30
N GLY A 98 21.18 -12.81 16.33
CA GLY A 98 20.17 -13.50 17.15
C GLY A 98 18.76 -13.28 16.61
N LYS A 99 17.82 -12.98 17.49
CA LYS A 99 16.41 -12.77 17.12
C LYS A 99 16.12 -11.28 17.00
N ILE A 100 15.61 -10.86 15.85
CA ILE A 100 15.20 -9.48 15.58
C ILE A 100 13.71 -9.43 15.24
N ASN A 101 13.10 -8.27 15.42
CA ASN A 101 11.73 -8.01 14.96
C ASN A 101 11.78 -7.26 13.63
N VAL A 102 11.09 -7.79 12.62
CA VAL A 102 11.01 -7.20 11.27
C VAL A 102 9.57 -6.77 11.01
N SER A 103 9.40 -5.49 10.67
CA SER A 103 8.14 -4.90 10.24
C SER A 103 8.02 -4.99 8.72
N ILE A 104 6.94 -5.62 8.25
CA ILE A 104 6.60 -5.72 6.84
C ILE A 104 5.39 -4.80 6.59
N PRO A 105 5.56 -3.67 5.88
CA PRO A 105 4.42 -2.83 5.49
C PRO A 105 3.40 -3.63 4.70
N HIS A 106 2.18 -3.70 5.22
CA HIS A 106 1.12 -4.55 4.68
C HIS A 106 0.09 -3.73 3.92
N THR A 107 -0.63 -2.82 4.59
CA THR A 107 -1.72 -2.08 3.95
C THR A 107 -1.63 -0.58 4.17
N VAL A 108 -2.20 0.15 3.21
CA VAL A 108 -2.56 1.56 3.35
C VAL A 108 -4.08 1.70 3.26
N LEU A 109 -4.66 2.46 4.17
CA LEU A 109 -6.08 2.80 4.17
C LEU A 109 -6.27 4.14 3.46
N LEU A 110 -6.82 4.09 2.26
CA LEU A 110 -7.16 5.27 1.47
C LEU A 110 -8.59 5.71 1.76
N LYS A 111 -8.79 7.01 1.95
CA LYS A 111 -10.08 7.59 2.30
C LYS A 111 -10.48 8.66 1.29
N HIS A 112 -11.77 8.70 0.95
CA HIS A 112 -12.33 9.75 0.12
C HIS A 112 -13.76 10.09 0.57
N THR A 113 -13.99 11.34 0.89
CA THR A 113 -15.32 11.85 1.25
C THR A 113 -16.03 12.36 0.02
N LEU A 114 -17.21 11.83 -0.27
CA LEU A 114 -18.06 12.29 -1.35
C LEU A 114 -19.49 12.50 -0.82
N TYR A 115 -19.96 13.75 -0.86
CA TYR A 115 -21.26 14.19 -0.32
C TYR A 115 -21.49 13.77 1.14
N ASP A 116 -20.55 14.12 2.02
CA ASP A 116 -20.59 13.82 3.46
C ASP A 116 -20.66 12.31 3.78
N VAL A 117 -20.27 11.46 2.83
CA VAL A 117 -20.11 10.02 3.02
C VAL A 117 -18.66 9.67 2.79
N ASP A 118 -18.04 9.07 3.81
CA ASP A 118 -16.68 8.55 3.72
C ASP A 118 -16.67 7.17 3.05
N TYR A 119 -15.79 7.04 2.06
CA TYR A 119 -15.46 5.79 1.40
C TYR A 119 -14.02 5.45 1.73
N GLU A 120 -13.79 4.20 2.13
CA GLU A 120 -12.47 3.74 2.53
C GLU A 120 -12.12 2.44 1.81
N ALA A 121 -10.86 2.31 1.39
CA ALA A 121 -10.32 1.10 0.81
C ALA A 121 -8.95 0.79 1.42
N ALA A 122 -8.78 -0.45 1.87
CA ALA A 122 -7.47 -0.98 2.26
C ALA A 122 -6.80 -1.61 1.04
N LEU A 123 -5.62 -1.11 0.66
CA LEU A 123 -4.83 -1.64 -0.44
C LEU A 123 -3.51 -2.20 0.09
N ASN A 124 -3.04 -3.29 -0.50
CA ASN A 124 -1.79 -3.91 -0.10
C ASN A 124 -0.60 -3.13 -0.66
N LEU A 125 0.45 -2.95 0.15
CA LEU A 125 1.66 -2.24 -0.22
C LEU A 125 2.61 -3.14 -1.04
N PRO A 126 3.46 -2.56 -1.90
CA PRO A 126 4.42 -3.30 -2.72
C PRO A 126 5.40 -4.19 -1.95
N ASN A 127 5.74 -3.84 -0.71
CA ASN A 127 6.66 -4.61 0.13
C ASN A 127 6.01 -5.82 0.82
N TYR A 128 4.69 -5.97 0.73
CA TYR A 128 4.00 -7.05 1.41
C TYR A 128 4.17 -8.38 0.70
N SER A 129 5.03 -9.23 1.25
CA SER A 129 5.00 -10.66 0.97
C SER A 129 4.83 -11.34 2.32
N LYS A 130 3.71 -12.04 2.51
CA LYS A 130 3.51 -12.84 3.72
C LYS A 130 4.65 -13.85 3.86
N PRO A 131 5.35 -13.90 5.00
CA PRO A 131 6.40 -14.86 5.21
C PRO A 131 5.91 -16.30 5.16
N ASP A 132 6.66 -17.14 4.45
CA ASP A 132 6.65 -18.59 4.62
C ASP A 132 7.73 -18.96 5.64
N PHE A 133 7.31 -19.57 6.75
CA PHE A 133 8.20 -19.91 7.88
C PHE A 133 9.10 -21.11 7.60
N GLU A 134 8.85 -21.86 6.52
CA GLU A 134 9.69 -22.99 6.10
C GLU A 134 10.81 -22.56 5.14
N LYS A 135 10.91 -21.26 4.83
CA LYS A 135 11.89 -20.70 3.89
C LYS A 135 12.91 -19.82 4.59
N THR A 136 14.04 -19.66 3.92
CA THR A 136 15.09 -18.72 4.33
C THR A 136 15.04 -17.48 3.46
N TYR A 137 15.55 -16.36 3.99
CA TYR A 137 15.49 -15.07 3.34
C TYR A 137 16.79 -14.31 3.53
N VAL A 138 17.14 -13.51 2.52
CA VAL A 138 18.02 -12.36 2.69
C VAL A 138 17.15 -11.11 2.78
N LEU A 139 17.31 -10.34 3.85
CA LEU A 139 16.55 -9.12 4.12
C LEU A 139 17.45 -7.88 4.05
N PHE A 140 16.98 -6.84 3.35
CA PHE A 140 17.64 -5.56 3.16
C PHE A 140 16.96 -4.48 4.02
N LEU A 141 17.57 -4.13 5.16
CA LEU A 141 16.88 -3.50 6.28
C LEU A 141 17.47 -2.15 6.71
N LYS A 142 16.62 -1.36 7.36
CA LYS A 142 16.98 -0.20 8.20
C LYS A 142 16.32 -0.32 9.56
N LYS A 143 16.82 0.39 10.56
CA LYS A 143 16.15 0.48 11.87
C LYS A 143 15.01 1.50 11.79
N ALA A 144 13.81 1.13 12.23
CA ALA A 144 12.72 2.09 12.36
C ALA A 144 13.03 3.12 13.44
N GLN A 145 12.70 4.39 13.20
CA GLN A 145 12.97 5.47 14.17
C GLN A 145 12.01 5.44 15.37
N THR A 146 10.81 4.91 15.17
CA THR A 146 9.68 5.04 16.10
C THR A 146 9.49 3.83 17.01
N LYS A 147 10.18 2.72 16.76
CA LYS A 147 10.06 1.46 17.49
C LYS A 147 11.32 0.62 17.30
N ASP A 148 11.64 -0.24 18.27
CA ASP A 148 12.75 -1.19 18.18
C ASP A 148 12.40 -2.37 17.25
N VAL A 149 12.26 -2.06 15.96
CA VAL A 149 12.03 -3.01 14.87
C VAL A 149 12.86 -2.61 13.67
N PHE A 150 13.19 -3.59 12.83
CA PHE A 150 13.78 -3.37 11.53
C PHE A 150 12.66 -3.23 10.50
N GLY A 151 12.81 -2.29 9.56
CA GLY A 151 11.91 -2.10 8.44
C GLY A 151 12.63 -2.21 7.10
N PRO A 152 11.89 -2.19 5.99
CA PRO A 152 12.46 -2.25 4.65
C PRO A 152 13.37 -1.04 4.38
N SER A 153 14.51 -1.29 3.74
CA SER A 153 15.38 -0.23 3.23
C SER A 153 14.98 0.30 1.85
N SER A 154 14.21 -0.49 1.11
CA SER A 154 13.80 -0.28 -0.28
C SER A 154 12.55 -1.09 -0.63
N VAL A 155 12.06 -0.92 -1.85
CA VAL A 155 11.09 -1.82 -2.48
C VAL A 155 11.72 -2.50 -3.70
N PRO A 156 11.67 -3.83 -3.80
CA PRO A 156 11.47 -4.79 -2.71
C PRO A 156 12.63 -4.80 -1.70
N PHE A 157 12.48 -5.56 -0.60
CA PHE A 157 13.53 -5.73 0.41
C PHE A 157 13.75 -7.19 0.85
N GLN A 158 12.88 -8.10 0.40
CA GLN A 158 12.94 -9.51 0.77
C GLN A 158 13.38 -10.32 -0.44
N VAL A 159 14.40 -11.14 -0.26
CA VAL A 159 14.84 -12.15 -1.22
C VAL A 159 14.64 -13.51 -0.59
N GLU A 160 13.77 -14.31 -1.17
CA GLU A 160 13.51 -15.68 -0.74
C GLU A 160 14.60 -16.60 -1.28
N VAL A 161 15.06 -17.53 -0.45
CA VAL A 161 16.00 -18.59 -0.82
C VAL A 161 15.37 -19.93 -0.44
N ASP A 162 15.06 -20.74 -1.46
CA ASP A 162 14.43 -22.05 -1.26
C ASP A 162 15.44 -23.13 -0.83
N SER A 163 14.94 -24.33 -0.55
CA SER A 163 15.76 -25.47 -0.11
C SER A 163 16.71 -26.01 -1.19
N ALA A 164 16.49 -25.68 -2.46
CA ALA A 164 17.39 -26.01 -3.56
C ALA A 164 18.42 -24.89 -3.83
N GLY A 165 18.37 -23.79 -3.08
CA GLY A 165 19.26 -22.64 -3.23
C GLY A 165 18.86 -21.69 -4.36
N ASN A 166 17.64 -21.80 -4.89
CA ASN A 166 17.11 -20.85 -5.86
C ASN A 166 16.70 -19.56 -5.16
N VAL A 167 16.96 -18.44 -5.83
CA VAL A 167 16.73 -17.10 -5.30
C VAL A 167 15.56 -16.44 -6.04
N ALA A 168 14.66 -15.81 -5.29
CA ALA A 168 13.56 -15.02 -5.84
C ALA A 168 13.36 -13.70 -5.09
N LEU A 169 13.38 -12.58 -5.81
CA LEU A 169 13.10 -11.26 -5.28
C LEU A 169 11.58 -11.07 -5.08
N LYS A 170 11.15 -10.71 -3.87
CA LYS A 170 9.72 -10.70 -3.50
C LYS A 170 9.14 -9.30 -3.54
N VAL A 171 8.13 -9.11 -4.38
CA VAL A 171 7.27 -7.91 -4.43
C VAL A 171 5.82 -8.33 -4.42
N ASN A 172 4.96 -7.52 -3.81
CA ASN A 172 3.52 -7.68 -3.93
C ASN A 172 3.04 -7.20 -5.30
N THR A 173 2.21 -7.99 -5.97
CA THR A 173 1.53 -7.60 -7.22
C THR A 173 0.00 -7.64 -7.10
N GLU A 174 -0.52 -8.00 -5.93
CA GLU A 174 -1.95 -8.20 -5.66
C GLU A 174 -2.64 -6.92 -5.15
N ASN A 175 -3.97 -6.86 -5.34
CA ASN A 175 -4.89 -5.88 -4.72
C ASN A 175 -4.47 -4.41 -4.88
N LYS A 176 -3.96 -4.08 -6.06
CA LYS A 176 -3.47 -2.74 -6.45
C LYS A 176 -4.56 -1.71 -6.72
N GLU A 177 -5.77 -2.18 -7.02
CA GLU A 177 -6.92 -1.35 -7.33
C GLU A 177 -8.17 -1.95 -6.69
N LEU A 178 -8.99 -1.09 -6.10
CA LEU A 178 -10.31 -1.45 -5.58
C LEU A 178 -11.34 -0.41 -6.04
N ALA A 179 -12.42 -0.89 -6.65
CA ALA A 179 -13.52 -0.06 -7.12
C ALA A 179 -14.71 -0.15 -6.16
N LEU A 180 -15.15 0.98 -5.61
CA LEU A 180 -16.34 1.09 -4.76
C LEU A 180 -17.47 1.80 -5.49
N LYS A 181 -18.69 1.28 -5.35
CA LYS A 181 -19.91 1.96 -5.80
C LYS A 181 -20.37 2.97 -4.75
N THR A 182 -20.61 4.19 -5.19
CA THR A 182 -21.16 5.26 -4.34
C THR A 182 -22.66 5.08 -4.15
N LYS A 183 -23.23 5.68 -3.10
CA LYS A 183 -24.68 5.68 -2.85
C LYS A 183 -25.51 6.26 -3.99
N GLN A 184 -24.89 7.09 -4.84
CA GLN A 184 -25.55 7.78 -5.95
C GLN A 184 -25.24 7.12 -7.30
N SER A 185 -24.70 5.90 -7.32
CA SER A 185 -24.35 5.11 -8.52
C SER A 185 -23.09 5.55 -9.29
N GLY A 186 -22.31 6.53 -8.80
CA GLY A 186 -20.93 6.76 -9.24
C GLY A 186 -19.96 5.67 -8.77
N THR A 187 -18.71 5.69 -9.25
CA THR A 187 -17.66 4.71 -8.86
C THR A 187 -16.40 5.44 -8.40
N ILE A 188 -15.78 4.97 -7.32
CA ILE A 188 -14.47 5.45 -6.85
C ILE A 188 -13.46 4.33 -7.05
N HIS A 189 -12.37 4.61 -7.77
CA HIS A 189 -11.23 3.72 -7.95
C HIS A 189 -10.11 4.13 -6.99
N PHE A 190 -9.83 3.29 -6.01
CA PHE A 190 -8.69 3.44 -5.12
C PHE A 190 -7.53 2.66 -5.71
N GLN A 191 -6.38 3.30 -5.89
CA GLN A 191 -5.21 2.72 -6.53
C GLN A 191 -3.94 3.02 -5.75
N THR A 192 -3.03 2.05 -5.68
CA THR A 192 -1.65 2.24 -5.24
C THR A 192 -0.71 2.08 -6.43
N GLU A 193 0.41 2.79 -6.40
CA GLU A 193 1.46 2.64 -7.40
C GLU A 193 1.98 1.19 -7.48
N GLN A 194 2.31 0.79 -8.70
CA GLN A 194 2.86 -0.52 -9.02
C GLN A 194 4.35 -0.44 -9.27
N ILE A 195 5.09 -1.34 -8.63
CA ILE A 195 6.48 -1.58 -8.99
C ILE A 195 6.52 -2.71 -10.03
N GLU A 196 6.85 -2.37 -11.28
CA GLU A 196 7.09 -3.37 -12.33
C GLU A 196 8.45 -4.03 -12.15
N LEU A 197 8.50 -5.06 -11.28
CA LEU A 197 9.74 -5.75 -10.94
C LEU A 197 10.39 -6.45 -12.14
N ALA A 198 9.59 -7.01 -13.06
CA ALA A 198 10.08 -7.78 -14.21
C ALA A 198 11.07 -7.01 -15.11
N ARG A 199 11.06 -5.67 -15.08
CA ARG A 199 11.98 -4.85 -15.87
C ARG A 199 13.32 -4.57 -15.18
N ILE A 200 13.37 -4.72 -13.86
CA ILE A 200 14.51 -4.31 -13.04
C ILE A 200 15.13 -5.47 -12.27
N ASP A 201 14.43 -6.60 -12.15
CA ASP A 201 14.88 -7.78 -11.41
C ASP A 201 16.12 -8.41 -12.06
N LYS A 202 17.24 -8.34 -11.35
CA LYS A 202 18.49 -9.03 -11.69
C LYS A 202 18.87 -10.07 -10.62
N ILE A 203 18.00 -10.28 -9.63
CA ILE A 203 18.26 -11.12 -8.47
C ILE A 203 17.58 -12.48 -8.61
N THR A 204 16.34 -12.50 -9.11
CA THR A 204 15.62 -13.76 -9.32
C THR A 204 16.37 -14.64 -10.32
N GLY A 205 16.56 -15.91 -9.96
CA GLY A 205 17.31 -16.89 -10.76
C GLY A 205 18.80 -16.95 -10.47
N LEU A 206 19.33 -16.09 -9.58
CA LEU A 206 20.66 -16.32 -9.00
C LEU A 206 20.67 -17.59 -8.15
N THR A 207 21.86 -18.17 -7.94
CA THR A 207 22.05 -19.14 -6.87
C THR A 207 22.31 -18.41 -5.55
N LYS A 208 22.08 -19.08 -4.43
CA LYS A 208 22.45 -18.57 -3.11
C LYS A 208 23.91 -18.10 -3.06
N GLU A 209 24.85 -18.88 -3.59
CA GLU A 209 26.28 -18.55 -3.59
C GLU A 209 26.55 -17.29 -4.43
N GLY A 210 25.91 -17.18 -5.60
CA GLY A 210 26.01 -16.01 -6.47
C GLY A 210 25.50 -14.74 -5.79
N LEU A 211 24.30 -14.81 -5.19
CA LEU A 211 23.72 -13.72 -4.41
C LEU A 211 24.65 -13.29 -3.27
N PHE A 212 25.18 -14.23 -2.49
CA PHE A 212 26.05 -13.93 -1.36
C PHE A 212 27.38 -13.31 -1.79
N ALA A 213 27.96 -13.81 -2.89
CA ALA A 213 29.18 -13.24 -3.46
C ALA A 213 28.96 -11.79 -3.91
N GLU A 214 27.84 -11.51 -4.57
CA GLU A 214 27.49 -10.16 -5.01
C GLU A 214 27.25 -9.22 -3.82
N ILE A 215 26.51 -9.67 -2.80
CA ILE A 215 26.30 -8.88 -1.57
C ILE A 215 27.64 -8.53 -0.92
N LYS A 216 28.53 -9.52 -0.73
CA LYS A 216 29.84 -9.30 -0.12
C LYS A 216 30.69 -8.32 -0.91
N ALA A 217 30.67 -8.40 -2.25
CA ALA A 217 31.37 -7.46 -3.11
C ALA A 217 30.82 -6.02 -2.96
N GLN A 218 29.49 -5.86 -2.96
CA GLN A 218 28.86 -4.54 -2.81
C GLN A 218 29.05 -3.95 -1.41
N VAL A 219 29.04 -4.77 -0.37
CA VAL A 219 29.35 -4.35 1.01
C VAL A 219 30.80 -3.86 1.12
N ALA A 220 31.75 -4.57 0.53
CA ALA A 220 33.16 -4.14 0.50
C ALA A 220 33.33 -2.81 -0.27
N ALA A 221 32.67 -2.65 -1.41
CA ALA A 221 32.69 -1.41 -2.19
C ALA A 221 32.10 -0.23 -1.39
N LYS A 222 30.98 -0.43 -0.69
CA LYS A 222 30.35 0.58 0.17
C LYS A 222 31.26 1.02 1.33
N ALA A 223 32.02 0.09 1.91
CA ALA A 223 32.97 0.41 2.98
C ALA A 223 34.15 1.27 2.47
N GLY A 224 34.63 1.03 1.25
CA GLY A 224 35.73 1.81 0.64
C GLY A 224 35.33 3.20 0.13
N SER A 225 34.04 3.51 0.06
CA SER A 225 33.50 4.82 -0.36
C SER A 225 33.22 5.80 0.79
N LYS A 226 33.45 5.39 2.04
CA LYS A 226 33.32 6.23 3.24
C LYS A 226 34.68 6.80 3.64
#